data_AF-A0A2D4KST6-F1
#
_entry.id   AF-A0A2D4KST6-F1
#
_cell.length_a   1.000
_cell.length_b   1.000
_cell.length_c   1.000
_cell.angle_alpha   90.00
_cell.angle_beta   90.00
_cell.angle_gamma   90.00
#
_symmetry.space_group_name_H-M   'P 1'
#
loop_
_entity.id
_entity.type
_entity.pdbx_description
1 polymer ?
#
loop_
_entity_poly.entity_id
_entity_poly.type
_entity_poly.pdbx_seq_one_letter_code
_entity_poly.pdbx_strand_id
1 'polypeptide(L)'
;VCIKAAELKDYMNQLSHEVLCHIFRYLPLQDIMCMECLSRKLKEAVILYLRVVKVVDLCAGRWWEYMPTGFTDSSFLTLLKKMPDIEQLYGLHPRHLDRRRVRGY
;
A
#
# COMPACT_ATOMS: atom_id res chain seq x y z
N VAL A 1 -18.15 -33.93 -4.85
CA VAL A 1 -18.49 -33.32 -3.54
C VAL A 1 -19.16 -31.98 -3.82
N CYS A 2 -20.48 -31.91 -3.71
CA CYS A 2 -21.21 -30.64 -3.80
C CYS A 2 -20.88 -29.81 -2.56
N ILE A 3 -20.00 -28.82 -2.70
CA ILE A 3 -19.91 -27.73 -1.74
C ILE A 3 -21.22 -26.98 -1.88
N LYS A 4 -22.20 -27.38 -1.07
CA LYS A 4 -23.46 -26.66 -0.92
C LYS A 4 -23.15 -25.19 -0.72
N ALA A 5 -23.92 -24.35 -1.39
CA ALA A 5 -24.06 -22.91 -1.20
C ALA A 5 -24.39 -22.54 0.26
N ALA A 6 -23.48 -22.82 1.20
CA ALA A 6 -23.23 -21.87 2.27
C ALA A 6 -22.72 -20.64 1.52
N GLU A 7 -23.63 -19.69 1.31
CA GLU A 7 -23.36 -18.39 0.72
C GLU A 7 -21.91 -18.00 1.01
N LEU A 8 -21.12 -17.75 -0.03
CA LEU A 8 -19.87 -17.00 0.08
C LEU A 8 -20.26 -15.62 0.60
N LYS A 9 -20.58 -15.53 1.89
CA LYS A 9 -20.88 -14.29 2.58
C LYS A 9 -19.60 -13.50 2.46
N ASP A 10 -19.67 -12.48 1.63
CA ASP A 10 -18.59 -11.55 1.45
C ASP A 10 -18.51 -10.68 2.69
N TYR A 11 -17.90 -11.24 3.74
CA TYR A 11 -17.71 -10.58 5.03
C TYR A 11 -16.92 -9.30 4.84
N MET A 12 -15.95 -9.28 3.92
CA MET A 12 -15.19 -8.09 3.57
C MET A 12 -16.10 -6.99 3.03
N ASN A 13 -17.10 -7.34 2.21
CA ASN A 13 -18.10 -6.39 1.73
C ASN A 13 -19.11 -5.93 2.79
N GLN A 14 -19.25 -6.63 3.91
CA GLN A 14 -20.11 -6.22 5.02
C GLN A 14 -19.43 -5.26 6.00
N LEU A 15 -18.09 -5.28 6.10
CA LEU A 15 -17.34 -4.37 6.97
C LEU A 15 -17.45 -2.92 6.50
N SER A 16 -17.43 -1.95 7.43
CA SER A 16 -17.30 -0.53 7.05
C SER A 16 -15.89 -0.22 6.56
N HIS A 17 -15.72 0.87 5.81
CA HIS A 17 -14.38 1.32 5.38
C HIS A 17 -13.48 1.64 6.57
N GLU A 18 -14.04 2.16 7.67
CA GLU A 18 -13.29 2.44 8.90
C GLU A 18 -12.74 1.15 9.53
N VAL A 19 -13.55 0.10 9.64
CA VAL A 19 -13.08 -1.19 10.14
C VAL A 19 -11.99 -1.77 9.24
N LEU A 20 -12.14 -1.65 7.92
CA LEU A 20 -11.09 -2.04 6.97
C LEU A 20 -9.80 -1.22 7.18
N CYS A 21 -9.90 0.10 7.37
CA CYS A 21 -8.74 0.95 7.68
C CYS A 21 -8.07 0.56 9.00
N HIS A 22 -8.84 0.17 10.02
CA HIS A 22 -8.30 -0.34 11.27
C HIS A 22 -7.57 -1.67 11.09
N ILE A 23 -8.08 -2.57 10.24
CA ILE A 23 -7.39 -3.83 9.88
C ILE A 23 -6.09 -3.52 9.15
N PHE A 24 -6.11 -2.58 8.18
CA PHE A 24 -4.94 -2.21 7.39
C PHE A 24 -3.78 -1.70 8.23
N ARG A 25 -4.04 -1.06 9.38
CA ARG A 25 -2.99 -0.61 10.31
C ARG A 25 -2.05 -1.73 10.78
N TYR A 26 -2.51 -2.98 10.76
CA TYR A 26 -1.73 -4.15 11.18
C TYR A 26 -1.04 -4.87 10.02
N LEU A 27 -1.21 -4.38 8.79
CA LEU A 27 -0.68 -5.00 7.59
C LEU A 27 0.49 -4.20 7.03
N PRO A 28 1.50 -4.87 6.44
CA PRO A 28 2.52 -4.20 5.65
C PRO A 28 1.90 -3.36 4.53
N LEU A 29 2.52 -2.22 4.22
CA LEU A 29 2.04 -1.33 3.16
C LEU A 29 1.88 -2.06 1.82
N GLN A 30 2.79 -2.98 1.50
CA GLN A 30 2.73 -3.77 0.27
C GLN A 30 1.42 -4.55 0.16
N ASP A 31 0.99 -5.21 1.23
CA ASP A 31 -0.25 -5.99 1.24
C ASP A 31 -1.48 -5.08 1.09
N ILE A 32 -1.46 -3.92 1.76
CA ILE A 32 -2.49 -2.87 1.63
C ILE A 32 -2.61 -2.42 0.17
N MET A 33 -1.48 -2.13 -0.48
CA MET A 33 -1.45 -1.70 -1.88
C MET A 33 -1.96 -2.81 -2.82
N CYS A 34 -1.61 -4.07 -2.57
CA CYS A 34 -2.11 -5.20 -3.36
C CYS A 34 -3.64 -5.37 -3.26
N MET A 35 -4.25 -5.02 -2.13
CA MET A 35 -5.70 -5.07 -1.96
C MET A 35 -6.46 -4.08 -2.86
N GLU A 36 -5.81 -3.02 -3.36
CA GLU A 36 -6.42 -2.06 -4.30
C GLU A 36 -6.94 -2.74 -5.59
N CYS A 37 -6.34 -3.87 -5.97
CA CYS A 37 -6.66 -4.60 -7.21
C CYS A 37 -7.70 -5.72 -7.01
N LEU A 38 -8.14 -6.01 -5.78
CA LEU A 38 -8.97 -7.19 -5.49
C LEU A 38 -10.48 -6.91 -5.58
N SER A 39 -10.94 -5.75 -5.13
CA SER A 39 -12.36 -5.37 -5.21
C SER A 39 -12.53 -3.86 -5.18
N ARG A 40 -13.69 -3.38 -5.65
CA ARG A 40 -14.02 -1.94 -5.59
C ARG A 40 -14.04 -1.41 -4.16
N LYS A 41 -14.58 -2.19 -3.22
CA LYS A 41 -14.64 -1.79 -1.81
C LYS A 41 -13.25 -1.72 -1.17
N LEU A 42 -12.40 -2.69 -1.44
CA LEU A 42 -11.01 -2.68 -0.96
C LEU A 42 -10.23 -1.53 -1.58
N LYS A 43 -10.43 -1.25 -2.87
CA LYS A 43 -9.88 -0.06 -3.54
C LYS A 43 -10.27 1.24 -2.83
N GLU A 44 -11.55 1.42 -2.54
CA GLU A 44 -12.05 2.61 -1.83
C GLU A 44 -11.50 2.69 -0.40
N ALA A 45 -11.43 1.56 0.32
CA ALA A 45 -10.83 1.49 1.65
C ALA A 45 -9.34 1.84 1.64
N VAL A 46 -8.57 1.29 0.69
CA VAL A 46 -7.14 1.55 0.56
C VAL A 46 -6.90 3.03 0.26
N ILE A 47 -7.66 3.61 -0.66
CA ILE A 47 -7.58 5.05 -0.96
C ILE A 47 -7.85 5.89 0.31
N LEU A 48 -8.89 5.56 1.09
CA LEU A 48 -9.19 6.27 2.33
C LEU A 48 -8.07 6.13 3.36
N TYR A 49 -7.56 4.91 3.57
CA TYR A 49 -6.45 4.65 4.49
C TYR A 49 -5.21 5.44 4.11
N LEU A 50 -4.82 5.39 2.83
CA LEU A 50 -3.66 6.11 2.33
C LEU A 50 -3.81 7.63 2.50
N ARG A 51 -5.03 8.17 2.44
CA ARG A 51 -5.22 9.61 2.63
C ARG A 51 -4.95 10.09 4.05
N VAL A 52 -5.25 9.26 5.05
CA VAL A 52 -5.17 9.64 6.47
C VAL A 52 -3.92 9.12 7.18
N VAL A 53 -3.12 8.28 6.50
CA VAL A 53 -1.93 7.69 7.10
C VAL A 53 -0.84 8.76 7.29
N LYS A 54 -0.37 8.89 8.52
CA LYS A 54 0.70 9.83 8.89
C LYS A 54 2.09 9.20 8.89
N VAL A 55 2.14 7.89 9.13
CA VAL A 55 3.39 7.15 9.28
C VAL A 55 3.34 5.92 8.39
N VAL A 56 4.32 5.80 7.51
CA VAL A 56 4.41 4.68 6.57
C VAL A 56 5.78 4.04 6.63
N ASP A 57 5.81 2.71 6.62
CA ASP A 57 7.04 1.92 6.50
C ASP A 57 7.06 1.18 5.16
N LEU A 58 8.06 1.49 4.34
CA LEU A 58 8.29 0.85 3.04
C LEU A 58 9.03 -0.49 3.16
N CYS A 59 9.57 -0.83 4.34
CA CYS A 59 10.36 -2.03 4.60
C CYS A 59 9.60 -3.09 5.41
N ALA A 60 8.27 -3.00 5.51
CA ALA A 60 7.42 -4.00 6.16
C ALA A 60 7.90 -4.43 7.57
N GLY A 61 8.44 -3.49 8.37
CA GLY A 61 8.95 -3.71 9.72
C GLY A 61 10.35 -4.34 9.77
N ARG A 62 11.02 -4.54 8.64
CA ARG A 62 12.33 -5.18 8.53
C ARG A 62 13.37 -4.16 8.10
N TRP A 63 14.11 -3.63 9.06
CA TRP A 63 15.22 -2.69 8.86
C TRP A 63 16.32 -3.16 7.88
N TRP A 64 16.46 -4.46 7.64
CA TRP A 64 17.40 -5.03 6.65
C TRP A 64 16.80 -5.24 5.26
N GLU A 65 15.48 -5.10 5.10
CA GLU A 65 14.86 -5.22 3.78
C GLU A 65 15.07 -3.94 3.00
N TYR A 66 15.36 -4.13 1.71
CA TYR A 66 15.53 -3.03 0.80
C TYR A 66 14.26 -2.75 0.03
N MET A 67 14.12 -1.51 -0.40
CA MET A 67 13.06 -1.07 -1.30
C MET A 67 12.90 -2.06 -2.49
N PRO A 68 11.65 -2.34 -2.95
CA PRO A 68 11.41 -3.24 -4.08
C PRO A 68 12.18 -2.79 -5.32
N THR A 69 12.73 -3.73 -6.10
CA THR A 69 13.59 -3.44 -7.26
C THR A 69 12.87 -2.69 -8.40
N GLY A 70 11.54 -2.63 -8.38
CA GLY A 70 10.72 -1.86 -9.32
C GLY A 70 10.26 -0.49 -8.82
N PHE A 71 10.72 -0.06 -7.64
CA PHE A 71 10.32 1.22 -7.06
C PHE A 71 11.19 2.35 -7.61
N THR A 72 10.61 3.14 -8.50
CA THR A 72 11.22 4.30 -9.18
C THR A 72 10.77 5.62 -8.56
N ASP A 73 11.49 6.72 -8.85
CA ASP A 73 11.08 8.09 -8.49
C ASP A 73 9.62 8.38 -8.86
N SER A 74 9.18 7.94 -10.04
CA SER A 74 7.81 8.20 -10.53
C SER A 74 6.77 7.40 -9.75
N SER A 75 7.07 6.14 -9.40
CA SER A 75 6.20 5.32 -8.54
C SER A 75 6.15 5.89 -7.12
N PHE A 76 7.28 6.38 -6.61
CA PHE A 76 7.36 7.00 -5.29
C PHE A 76 6.55 8.29 -5.22
N LEU A 77 6.71 9.18 -6.21
CA LEU A 77 5.93 10.40 -6.31
C LEU A 77 4.42 10.11 -6.41
N THR A 78 4.05 9.06 -7.14
CA THR A 78 2.65 8.62 -7.25
C THR A 78 2.11 8.12 -5.92
N LEU A 79 2.92 7.39 -5.15
CA LEU A 79 2.57 6.94 -3.80
C LEU A 79 2.38 8.12 -2.84
N LEU A 80 3.32 9.07 -2.82
CA LEU A 80 3.23 10.26 -1.97
C LEU A 80 2.00 11.11 -2.29
N LYS A 81 1.59 11.21 -3.56
CA LYS A 81 0.34 11.89 -3.94
C LYS A 81 -0.92 11.22 -3.38
N LYS A 82 -0.88 9.92 -3.09
CA LYS A 82 -2.00 9.20 -2.44
C LYS A 82 -2.05 9.47 -0.92
N MET A 83 -0.98 10.00 -0.33
CA MET A 83 -0.80 10.22 1.11
C MET A 83 -0.49 11.70 1.42
N PRO A 84 -1.48 12.60 1.32
CA PRO A 84 -1.28 14.04 1.52
C PRO A 84 -0.87 14.41 2.95
N ASP A 85 -1.33 13.65 3.95
CA ASP A 85 -1.12 13.95 5.37
C ASP A 85 0.08 13.18 5.97
N ILE A 86 0.98 12.66 5.12
CA ILE A 86 2.14 11.89 5.58
C ILE A 86 3.14 12.79 6.31
N GLU A 87 3.54 12.38 7.51
CA GLU A 87 4.49 13.08 8.37
C GLU A 87 5.83 12.34 8.46
N GLN A 88 5.81 11.00 8.47
CA GLN A 88 6.99 10.17 8.62
C GLN A 88 7.01 9.01 7.63
N LEU A 89 8.17 8.79 7.02
CA LEU A 89 8.42 7.71 6.09
C LEU A 89 9.66 6.92 6.51
N TYR A 90 9.47 5.64 6.77
CA TYR A 90 10.50 4.68 7.14
C TYR A 90 10.82 3.75 5.98
N GLY A 91 12.00 3.11 6.04
CA GLY A 91 12.37 2.08 5.08
C GLY A 91 12.83 2.61 3.71
N LEU A 92 13.23 3.88 3.62
CA LEU A 92 13.93 4.38 2.43
C LEU A 92 15.38 3.89 2.41
N HIS A 93 15.55 2.65 1.97
CA HIS A 93 16.86 2.03 1.77
C HIS A 93 17.06 1.70 0.29
N PRO A 94 17.56 2.66 -0.53
CA PRO A 94 17.87 2.40 -1.92
C PRO A 94 19.02 1.38 -2.01
N ARG A 95 18.83 0.29 -2.77
CA ARG A 95 19.91 -0.68 -3.04
C ARG A 95 21.02 -0.07 -3.88
N HIS A 96 20.63 0.81 -4.81
CA HIS A 96 21.51 1.44 -5.78
C HIS A 96 20.96 2.85 -6.06
N LEU A 97 21.86 3.83 -6.11
CA LEU A 97 21.55 5.20 -6.50
C LEU A 97 22.22 5.46 -7.84
N ASP A 98 21.42 5.50 -8.91
CA ASP A 98 21.92 5.86 -10.24
C ASP A 98 21.83 7.36 -10.46
N ARG A 99 22.83 7.93 -11.14
CA ARG A 99 22.72 9.30 -11.65
C ARG A 99 21.58 9.36 -12.66
N ARG A 100 20.59 10.21 -12.40
CA ARG A 100 19.53 10.53 -13.37
C ARG A 100 20.19 10.93 -14.69
N ARG A 101 19.96 10.14 -15.76
CA ARG A 101 20.45 10.45 -17.09
C ARG A 101 19.80 11.76 -17.54
N VAL A 102 20.56 12.85 -17.54
CA VAL A 102 20.11 14.12 -18.13
C VAL A 102 20.09 13.92 -19.64
N ARG A 103 18.90 13.98 -20.24
CA ARG A 103 18.75 13.88 -21.69
C ARG A 103 19.17 15.23 -22.29
N GLY A 104 20.35 15.28 -22.91
CA GLY A 104 20.84 16.44 -23.65
C GLY A 104 22.08 17.09 -23.03
N TYR A 105 23.24 16.82 -23.65
CA TYR A 105 24.23 17.83 -24.01
C TYR A 105 24.22 17.94 -25.53
#